data_AF-A0A6B2K3R4-F1
#
_entry.id   AF-A0A6B2K3R4-F1
#
_cell.length_a   1.000
_cell.length_b   1.000
_cell.length_c   1.000
_cell.angle_alpha   90.00
_cell.angle_beta   90.00
_cell.angle_gamma   90.00
#
_symmetry.space_group_name_H-M   'P 1'
#
loop_
_entity.id
_entity.type
_entity.pdbx_description
1 polymer ?
#
loop_
_entity_poly.entity_id
_entity_poly.type
_entity_poly.pdbx_seq_one_letter_code
_entity_poly.pdbx_strand_id
1 'polypeptide(L)' 'MANMRITNLPDELHERLRAQAEANKRSLEAEVCSILIQSVIASSEDGFGRRIRKRYGAYLGDDLSVERDQTKSHSGVFD' A
#
# COMPACT_ATOMS: atom_id res chain seq x y z
N MET A 1 1.79 -6.80 9.64
CA MET A 1 1.34 -7.43 8.38
C MET A 1 -0.18 -7.59 8.47
N ALA A 2 -0.90 -7.23 7.43
CA ALA A 2 -2.34 -7.51 7.36
C ALA A 2 -2.55 -8.98 7.00
N ASN A 3 -3.62 -9.61 7.51
CA ASN A 3 -4.02 -10.96 7.10
C ASN A 3 -5.30 -10.91 6.25
N MET A 4 -5.44 -11.89 5.37
CA MET A 4 -6.65 -12.07 4.56
C MET A 4 -6.94 -13.57 4.50
N ARG A 5 -8.22 -13.95 4.70
CA ARG A 5 -8.68 -15.31 4.53
C ARG A 5 -9.62 -15.37 3.33
N ILE A 6 -9.28 -16.23 2.37
CA ILE A 6 -10.14 -16.55 1.23
C ILE A 6 -10.82 -17.88 1.54
N THR A 7 -12.15 -17.92 1.40
CA THR A 7 -12.96 -19.14 1.60
C THR A 7 -13.60 -19.56 0.29
N ASN A 8 -13.93 -20.85 0.15
CA ASN A 8 -14.54 -21.42 -1.05
C ASN A 8 -13.74 -21.17 -2.33
N LEU A 9 -12.40 -21.26 -2.26
CA LEU A 9 -11.55 -21.22 -3.43
C LEU A 9 -11.73 -22.52 -4.22
N PRO A 10 -12.03 -22.47 -5.54
CA PRO A 10 -12.11 -23.68 -6.35
C PRO A 10 -10.82 -24.50 -6.26
N ASP A 11 -10.93 -25.82 -6.07
CA ASP A 11 -9.76 -26.70 -5.89
C ASP A 11 -8.81 -26.63 -7.09
N GLU A 12 -9.36 -26.55 -8.30
CA GLU A 12 -8.56 -26.38 -9.52
C GLU A 12 -7.69 -25.11 -9.44
N LEU A 13 -8.26 -23.99 -8.96
CA LEU A 13 -7.53 -22.74 -8.82
C LEU A 13 -6.44 -22.85 -7.75
N HIS A 14 -6.73 -23.53 -6.63
CA HIS A 14 -5.76 -23.78 -5.58
C HIS A 14 -4.54 -24.58 -6.11
N GLU A 15 -4.78 -25.65 -6.86
CA GLU A 15 -3.70 -26.46 -7.44
C GLU A 15 -2.88 -25.69 -8.48
N ARG A 16 -3.53 -24.85 -9.31
CA ARG A 16 -2.80 -24.00 -10.26
C ARG A 16 -1.92 -22.97 -9.55
N LEU A 17 -2.41 -22.36 -8.45
CA LEU A 17 -1.60 -21.44 -7.64
C LEU A 17 -0.42 -22.16 -6.97
N ARG A 18 -0.61 -23.39 -6.50
CA ARG A 18 0.48 -24.21 -5.94
C ARG A 18 1.56 -24.51 -6.99
N ALA A 19 1.16 -25.01 -8.16
CA ALA A 19 2.10 -25.29 -9.25
C ALA A 19 2.87 -24.04 -9.69
N GLN A 20 2.19 -22.89 -9.75
CA GLN A 20 2.83 -21.61 -10.06
C GLN A 20 3.83 -21.18 -8.98
N ALA A 21 3.48 -21.32 -7.70
CA ALA A 21 4.38 -21.01 -6.59
C ALA A 21 5.66 -21.86 -6.61
N GLU A 22 5.52 -23.16 -6.89
CA GLU A 22 6.65 -24.09 -7.06
C GLU A 22 7.56 -23.68 -8.23
N ALA A 23 6.97 -23.37 -9.39
CA ALA A 23 7.71 -22.88 -10.55
C ALA A 23 8.50 -21.59 -10.24
N ASN A 24 7.92 -20.71 -9.42
CA ASN A 24 8.54 -19.45 -9.00
C ASN A 24 9.45 -19.59 -7.77
N LYS A 25 9.63 -20.80 -7.21
CA LYS A 25 10.42 -21.08 -5.99
C LYS A 25 9.98 -20.24 -4.79
N ARG A 26 8.67 -20.10 -4.60
CA ARG A 26 8.04 -19.34 -3.51
C ARG A 26 7.09 -20.21 -2.71
N SER A 27 6.76 -19.76 -1.50
CA SER A 27 5.58 -20.29 -0.82
C SER A 27 4.30 -19.85 -1.54
N LEU A 28 3.22 -20.60 -1.35
CA LEU A 28 1.91 -20.25 -1.90
C LEU A 28 1.46 -18.85 -1.46
N GLU A 29 1.63 -18.52 -0.19
CA GLU A 29 1.32 -17.19 0.36
C GLU A 29 2.13 -16.09 -0.32
N ALA A 30 3.44 -16.29 -0.50
CA ALA A 30 4.30 -15.31 -1.15
C ALA A 30 3.91 -15.11 -2.63
N GLU A 31 3.49 -16.18 -3.31
CA GLU A 31 3.03 -16.10 -4.70
C GLU A 31 1.69 -15.35 -4.82
N VAL A 32 0.72 -15.65 -3.95
CA VAL A 32 -0.56 -14.93 -3.91
C VAL A 32 -0.34 -13.44 -3.60
N CYS A 33 0.51 -13.12 -2.63
CA CYS A 33 0.89 -11.74 -2.34
C CYS A 33 1.54 -11.06 -3.55
N SER A 34 2.44 -11.75 -4.27
CA SER A 34 3.05 -11.25 -5.50
C SER A 34 2.00 -10.92 -6.57
N ILE A 35 1.05 -11.81 -6.81
CA ILE A 35 -0.04 -11.62 -7.77
C ILE A 35 -0.89 -10.40 -7.39
N LEU A 36 -1.27 -10.30 -6.10
CA LEU A 36 -2.05 -9.16 -5.61
C LEU A 36 -1.29 -7.85 -5.77
N ILE A 37 -0.01 -7.81 -5.38
CA ILE A 37 0.85 -6.63 -5.55
C ILE A 37 0.91 -6.22 -7.01
N GLN A 38 1.17 -7.16 -7.92
CA GLN A 38 1.25 -6.87 -9.35
C GLN A 38 -0.09 -6.33 -9.87
N SER A 39 -1.22 -6.94 -9.49
CA SER A 39 -2.54 -6.50 -9.90
C SER A 39 -2.87 -5.08 -9.41
N VAL A 40 -2.53 -4.75 -8.16
CA VAL A 40 -2.85 -3.45 -7.55
C VAL A 40 -1.87 -2.38 -8.04
N ILE A 41 -0.57 -2.67 -8.09
CA ILE A 41 0.45 -1.71 -8.53
C ILE A 41 0.29 -1.39 -10.01
N ALA A 42 0.03 -2.40 -10.86
CA ALA A 42 -0.23 -2.18 -12.28
C ALA A 42 -1.49 -1.32 -12.51
N SER A 43 -2.45 -1.37 -11.58
CA SER A 43 -3.70 -0.60 -11.64
C SER A 43 -3.59 0.79 -11.01
N SER A 44 -2.57 1.05 -10.18
CA SER A 44 -2.43 2.32 -9.46
C SER A 44 -1.56 3.31 -10.24
N GLU A 45 -2.18 4.35 -10.80
CA GLU A 45 -1.47 5.53 -11.27
C GLU A 45 -0.85 6.29 -10.07
N ASP A 46 0.43 6.01 -9.81
CA ASP A 46 1.33 6.68 -8.86
C ASP A 46 0.81 6.83 -7.40
N GLY A 47 1.62 6.37 -6.43
CA GLY A 47 1.32 6.56 -5.00
C GLY A 47 1.12 8.04 -4.62
N PHE A 48 0.26 8.32 -3.64
CA PHE A 48 -0.08 9.69 -3.21
C PHE A 48 1.14 10.57 -2.93
N GLY A 49 2.14 10.05 -2.20
CA GLY A 49 3.39 10.78 -1.94
C GLY A 49 4.19 11.08 -3.21
N ARG A 50 4.15 10.19 -4.21
CA ARG A 50 4.74 10.43 -5.52
C ARG A 50 4.00 11.53 -6.27
N ARG A 51 2.67 11.59 -6.18
CA ARG A 51 1.88 12.70 -6.75
C ARG A 51 2.19 14.04 -6.09
N ILE A 52 2.33 14.08 -4.76
CA ILE A 52 2.77 15.28 -4.03
C ILE A 52 4.15 15.70 -4.52
N ARG A 53 5.12 14.77 -4.57
CA ARG A 53 6.47 15.07 -5.03
C ARG A 53 6.51 15.51 -6.49
N LYS A 54 5.70 14.91 -7.36
CA LYS A 54 5.57 15.32 -8.78
C LYS A 54 5.02 16.74 -8.90
N ARG A 55 4.03 17.09 -8.08
CA ARG A 55 3.38 18.41 -8.12
C ARG A 55 4.20 19.52 -7.44
N TYR A 56 4.81 19.22 -6.30
CA TYR A 56 5.42 20.22 -5.43
C TYR A 56 6.92 20.06 -5.23
N GLY A 57 7.56 19.03 -5.83
CA GLY A 57 8.97 18.71 -5.59
C GLY A 57 9.96 19.82 -5.96
N ALA A 58 9.57 20.74 -6.85
CA ALA A 58 10.37 21.92 -7.18
C ALA A 58 10.30 23.04 -6.11
N TYR A 59 9.34 22.95 -5.18
CA TYR A 59 9.08 23.93 -4.11
C TYR A 59 9.40 23.37 -2.72
N LEU A 60 9.83 22.10 -2.62
CA LEU A 60 10.25 21.49 -1.36
C LEU A 60 11.66 21.97 -1.00
N GLY A 61 11.79 22.76 0.06
CA GLY A 61 13.10 23.16 0.60
C GLY A 61 13.00 24.16 1.74
N ASP A 62 12.20 25.23 1.56
CA ASP A 62 12.21 26.37 2.49
C ASP A 62 10.80 26.83 2.95
N ASP A 63 9.73 26.42 2.27
CA ASP A 63 8.35 26.88 2.52
C ASP A 63 7.68 26.32 3.80
N LEU A 64 8.28 25.32 4.45
CA LEU A 64 7.76 24.69 5.68
C LEU A 64 8.59 25.02 6.93
N SER A 65 9.49 25.99 6.84
CA SER A 65 10.30 26.51 7.96
C SER A 65 9.51 27.41 8.93
N VAL A 66 8.18 27.34 8.89
CA VAL A 66 7.33 28.06 9.83
C VAL A 66 7.44 27.41 11.20
N GLU A 67 7.80 28.19 12.22
CA GLU A 67 7.81 27.69 13.59
C GLU A 67 6.42 27.17 13.96
N ARG A 68 6.36 25.89 14.33
CA ARG A 68 5.12 25.28 14.80
C ARG A 68 4.76 25.90 16.14
N ASP A 69 3.59 26.53 16.21
CA ASP A 69 3.02 26.96 17.47
C ASP A 69 2.94 25.76 18.44
N GLN A 70 3.65 25.87 19.57
CA GLN A 70 3.71 24.87 20.63
C GLN A 70 2.67 25.13 21.72
N THR A 71 1.81 26.14 21.56
CA THR A 71 0.71 26.41 22.47
C THR A 71 -0.14 25.15 22.58
N LYS A 72 -0.29 24.64 23.81
CA LYS A 72 -1.11 23.46 24.06
C LYS A 72 -2.53 23.72 23.58
N SER A 73 -2.95 23.01 22.54
CA SER A 73 -4.34 23.03 22.09
C SER A 73 -5.24 22.53 23.21
N HIS A 74 -6.13 23.38 23.70
CA HIS A 74 -7.24 22.93 24.54
C HIS A 74 -8.23 22.15 23.66
N SER A 75 -8.89 21.14 24.23
CA SER A 75 -9.99 20.46 23.51
C SER A 75 -11.04 21.50 23.17
N GLY A 76 -11.38 21.63 21.89
CA GLY A 76 -12.52 22.42 21.46
C GLY A 76 -13.77 21.77 22.02
N VAL A 77 -14.42 22.45 22.97
CA VAL A 77 -15.81 22.13 23.30
C VAL A 77 -16.62 22.67 22.13
N PHE A 78 -17.12 21.77 21.30
CA PHE A 78 -18.16 22.09 20.32
C PHE A 78 -19.49 21.94 21.05
N ASP A 79 -20.22 23.06 21.21
CA ASP A 79 -21.64 23.06 21.60
C ASP A 79 -22.52 22.50 20.46
#